data_AF-A0A821PPP6-F1
#
_entry.id   AF-A0A821PPP6-F1
#
_cell.length_a   1.000
_cell.length_b   1.000
_cell.length_c   1.000
_cell.angle_alpha   90.00
_cell.angle_beta   90.00
_cell.angle_gamma   90.00
#
_symmetry.space_group_name_H-M   'P 1'
#
loop_
_entity.id
_entity.type
_entity.pdbx_description
1 polymer ?
#
loop_
_entity_poly.entity_id
_entity_poly.type
_entity_poly.pdbx_seq_one_letter_code
_entity_poly.pdbx_strand_id
1 'polypeptide(L)'
;YFYGVGKSIDKGERAYRLSADVFLPRGHCMIREYDYLVGETFLPDIASKYIHEFSIGQDPDIFYNETVTLLSSRTYNETIQPTNIIRQQIQSIYNVTVLLKNFKNNRSINVEYKQIIQGQSVQLLTSNGVCTQDGTIFECKTTLSADEEKLILYKVEIINLI
;
A
#
# COMPACT_ATOMS: atom_id res chain seq x y z
N TYR A 1 -17.85 6.52 -14.45
CA TYR A 1 -17.32 7.09 -13.21
C TYR A 1 -17.35 6.02 -12.14
N PHE A 2 -16.22 5.36 -11.87
CA PHE A 2 -16.11 4.45 -10.72
C PHE A 2 -15.65 5.30 -9.53
N TYR A 3 -16.59 5.63 -8.65
CA TYR A 3 -16.29 6.14 -7.32
C TYR A 3 -16.03 4.93 -6.41
N GLY A 4 -14.81 4.78 -5.90
CA GLY A 4 -14.53 3.83 -4.82
C GLY A 4 -13.36 2.90 -5.11
N VAL A 5 -12.40 2.94 -4.17
CA VAL A 5 -11.10 2.27 -4.11
C VAL A 5 -10.04 2.94 -4.99
N GLY A 6 -9.13 3.67 -4.34
CA GLY A 6 -8.04 4.38 -5.01
C GLY A 6 -7.11 3.42 -5.74
N LYS A 7 -6.52 3.90 -6.83
CA LYS A 7 -5.50 3.16 -7.59
C LYS A 7 -4.28 2.93 -6.69
N SER A 8 -3.76 1.70 -6.60
CA SER A 8 -2.42 1.51 -6.06
C SER A 8 -1.44 2.29 -6.93
N ILE A 9 -0.68 3.19 -6.31
CA ILE A 9 0.08 4.22 -7.04
C ILE A 9 1.23 3.55 -7.81
N ASP A 10 1.79 2.44 -7.29
CA ASP A 10 2.93 1.75 -7.89
C ASP A 10 2.77 0.23 -7.92
N LYS A 11 3.31 -0.38 -8.98
CA LYS A 11 3.53 -1.83 -9.10
C LYS A 11 4.65 -2.20 -8.11
N GLY A 12 4.61 -3.38 -7.47
CA GLY A 12 5.58 -3.81 -6.46
C GLY A 12 7.01 -3.31 -6.71
N GLU A 13 7.41 -2.30 -5.94
CA GLU A 13 8.69 -1.62 -6.10
C GLU A 13 9.74 -2.14 -5.13
N ARG A 14 10.99 -2.04 -5.54
CA ARG A 14 12.13 -2.32 -4.67
C ARG A 14 12.54 -1.05 -3.94
N ALA A 15 12.12 -0.97 -2.69
CA ALA A 15 12.43 0.13 -1.79
C ALA A 15 13.59 -0.20 -0.83
N TYR A 16 14.34 0.84 -0.47
CA TYR A 16 15.45 0.77 0.47
C TYR A 16 15.35 1.87 1.51
N ARG A 17 15.95 1.59 2.66
CA ARG A 17 16.15 2.54 3.74
C ARG A 17 17.65 2.66 4.01
N LEU A 18 18.18 3.86 3.81
CA LEU A 18 19.59 4.18 4.01
C LEU A 18 19.75 5.11 5.21
N SER A 19 20.70 4.79 6.08
CA SER A 19 21.19 5.67 7.14
C SER A 19 22.70 5.63 7.16
N ALA A 20 23.33 6.78 7.38
CA ALA A 20 24.78 6.91 7.46
C ALA A 20 25.20 7.48 8.82
N ASP A 21 26.31 6.98 9.38
CA ASP A 21 26.85 7.50 10.64
C ASP A 21 27.44 8.90 10.49
N VAL A 22 27.83 9.26 9.26
CA VAL A 22 28.37 10.56 8.88
C VAL A 22 27.51 11.21 7.80
N PHE A 23 27.73 12.49 7.54
CA PHE A 23 27.10 13.17 6.41
C PHE A 23 27.50 12.48 5.10
N LEU A 24 26.50 12.13 4.29
CA LEU A 24 26.71 11.54 2.96
C LEU A 24 26.37 12.59 1.90
N PRO A 25 27.34 13.03 1.08
CA PRO A 25 27.07 13.99 0.02
C PRO A 25 26.24 13.35 -1.10
N ARG A 26 25.48 14.19 -1.81
CA ARG A 26 24.68 13.79 -2.96
C ARG A 26 25.54 13.11 -4.04
N GLY A 27 24.95 12.15 -4.76
CA GLY A 27 25.63 11.51 -5.86
C GLY A 27 24.92 10.30 -6.45
N HIS A 28 25.43 9.85 -7.59
CA HIS A 28 24.98 8.60 -8.21
C HIS A 28 25.52 7.39 -7.46
N CYS A 29 24.63 6.45 -7.17
CA CYS A 29 24.93 5.25 -6.42
C CYS A 29 24.48 4.02 -7.20
N MET A 30 25.34 3.00 -7.20
CA MET A 30 24.98 1.66 -7.65
C MET A 30 24.55 0.83 -6.45
N ILE A 31 23.47 0.08 -6.61
CA ILE A 31 22.94 -0.78 -5.56
C ILE A 31 23.26 -2.21 -5.89
N ARG A 32 23.87 -2.89 -4.93
CA ARG A 32 24.17 -4.31 -5.02
C ARG A 32 23.48 -5.05 -3.90
N GLU A 33 22.93 -6.21 -4.23
CA GLU A 33 22.46 -7.18 -3.26
C GLU A 33 23.32 -8.43 -3.41
N TYR A 34 24.10 -8.73 -2.38
CA TYR A 34 25.20 -9.70 -2.49
C TYR A 34 26.15 -9.28 -3.62
N ASP A 35 26.36 -10.13 -4.62
CA ASP A 35 27.23 -9.87 -5.76
C ASP A 35 26.48 -9.40 -7.02
N TYR A 36 25.16 -9.20 -6.93
CA TYR A 36 24.34 -8.78 -8.07
C TYR A 36 24.12 -7.28 -8.06
N LEU A 37 24.42 -6.60 -9.18
CA LEU A 37 23.96 -5.25 -9.44
C LEU A 37 22.45 -5.28 -9.67
N VAL A 38 21.70 -4.59 -8.82
CA VAL A 38 20.23 -4.60 -8.85
C VAL A 38 19.62 -3.30 -9.34
N GLY A 39 20.40 -2.23 -9.38
CA GLY A 39 20.00 -0.97 -10.00
C GLY A 39 20.92 0.18 -9.62
N GLU A 40 20.46 1.38 -9.96
CA GLU A 40 21.13 2.62 -9.66
C GLU A 40 20.12 3.68 -9.20
N THR A 41 20.60 4.66 -8.45
CA THR A 41 19.79 5.79 -7.99
C THR A 41 20.66 7.03 -7.82
N PHE A 42 20.02 8.18 -7.71
CA PHE A 42 20.67 9.43 -7.34
C PHE A 42 20.28 9.79 -5.91
N LEU A 43 21.24 9.80 -4.99
CA LEU A 43 21.00 10.17 -3.61
C LEU A 43 21.14 11.68 -3.41
N PRO A 44 20.26 12.31 -2.61
CA PRO A 44 20.45 13.69 -2.16
C PRO A 44 21.56 13.76 -1.09
N ASP A 45 21.84 14.97 -0.59
CA ASP A 45 22.65 15.15 0.61
C ASP A 45 21.89 14.56 1.82
N ILE A 46 22.51 13.62 2.55
CA ILE A 46 21.90 12.91 3.69
C ILE A 46 22.67 13.26 4.96
N ALA A 47 21.96 13.82 5.95
CA ALA A 47 22.54 14.14 7.25
C ALA A 47 22.91 12.87 8.05
N SER A 48 23.92 12.99 8.92
CA SER A 48 24.28 11.90 9.85
C SER A 48 23.06 11.45 10.66
N LYS A 49 22.88 10.12 10.73
CA LYS A 49 21.78 9.41 11.41
C LYS A 49 20.38 9.70 10.85
N TYR A 50 20.26 10.45 9.76
CA TYR A 50 18.99 10.62 9.06
C TYR A 50 18.69 9.36 8.24
N ILE A 51 17.43 8.95 8.27
CA ILE A 51 16.93 7.83 7.48
C ILE A 51 16.36 8.38 6.18
N HIS A 52 16.98 8.00 5.06
CA HIS A 52 16.48 8.30 3.73
C HIS A 52 15.84 7.05 3.12
N GLU A 53 14.59 7.17 2.69
CA GLU A 53 13.86 6.12 1.99
C GLU A 53 13.79 6.44 0.50
N PHE A 54 14.06 5.44 -0.33
CA PHE A 54 14.03 5.60 -1.78
C PHE A 54 13.70 4.27 -2.47
N SER A 55 13.28 4.36 -3.73
CA SER A 55 12.96 3.21 -4.59
C SER A 55 13.88 3.21 -5.81
N ILE A 56 14.18 2.01 -6.34
CA ILE A 56 14.84 1.84 -7.65
C ILE A 56 13.88 1.34 -8.72
N GLY A 57 12.57 1.45 -8.48
CA GLY A 57 11.52 1.03 -9.40
C GLY A 57 11.08 -0.41 -9.19
N GLN A 58 10.47 -0.98 -10.23
CA GLN A 58 9.79 -2.27 -10.15
C GLN A 58 10.74 -3.42 -9.82
N ASP A 59 10.34 -4.30 -8.89
CA ASP A 59 11.09 -5.53 -8.59
C ASP A 59 10.69 -6.65 -9.58
N PRO A 60 11.60 -7.13 -10.45
CA PRO A 60 11.27 -8.21 -11.40
C PRO A 60 11.06 -9.57 -10.71
N ASP A 61 11.56 -9.73 -9.49
CA ASP A 61 11.46 -10.99 -8.74
C ASP A 61 10.17 -11.06 -7.91
N ILE A 62 9.31 -10.03 -7.95
CA ILE A 62 8.06 -9.97 -7.21
C ILE A 62 6.89 -9.84 -8.18
N PHE A 63 5.92 -10.74 -8.02
CA PHE A 63 4.63 -10.60 -8.68
C PHE A 63 3.61 -10.05 -7.69
N TYR A 64 2.85 -9.07 -8.19
CA TYR A 64 1.78 -8.40 -7.48
C TYR A 64 0.55 -8.36 -8.40
N ASN A 65 -0.59 -8.74 -7.84
CA ASN A 65 -1.88 -8.59 -8.48
C ASN A 65 -2.93 -8.19 -7.45
N GLU A 66 -3.65 -7.10 -7.70
CA GLU A 66 -4.73 -6.62 -6.84
C GLU A 66 -6.07 -6.75 -7.57
N THR A 67 -7.03 -7.33 -6.87
CA THR A 67 -8.42 -7.45 -7.32
C THR A 67 -9.33 -6.81 -6.30
N VAL A 68 -10.14 -5.87 -6.77
CA VAL A 68 -11.13 -5.16 -5.96
C VAL A 68 -12.52 -5.53 -6.45
N THR A 69 -13.35 -6.06 -5.56
CA THR A 69 -14.71 -6.51 -5.88
C THR A 69 -15.71 -5.77 -5.01
N LEU A 70 -16.68 -5.09 -5.64
CA LEU A 70 -17.83 -4.53 -4.93
C LEU A 70 -18.75 -5.67 -4.46
N LEU A 71 -18.96 -5.79 -3.16
CA LEU A 71 -19.84 -6.80 -2.56
C LEU A 71 -21.28 -6.30 -2.42
N SER A 72 -21.44 -5.06 -1.96
CA SER A 72 -22.75 -4.45 -1.80
C SER A 72 -22.65 -2.94 -1.94
N SER A 73 -23.73 -2.32 -2.40
CA SER A 73 -23.91 -0.88 -2.45
C SER A 73 -25.36 -0.58 -2.10
N ARG A 74 -25.58 0.35 -1.18
CA ARG A 74 -26.91 0.85 -0.83
C ARG A 74 -26.90 2.35 -0.70
N THR A 75 -28.02 2.95 -1.08
CA THR A 75 -28.25 4.39 -0.94
C THR A 75 -29.27 4.62 0.16
N TYR A 76 -28.98 5.55 1.06
CA TYR A 76 -29.89 5.92 2.14
C TYR A 76 -29.82 7.42 2.42
N ASN A 77 -30.83 7.91 3.11
CA ASN A 77 -30.91 9.30 3.54
C ASN A 77 -30.49 9.40 5.00
N GLU A 78 -29.50 10.23 5.29
CA GLU A 78 -29.09 10.58 6.65
C GLU A 78 -29.61 11.97 7.01
N THR A 79 -30.28 12.08 8.16
CA THR A 79 -30.74 13.36 8.70
C THR A 79 -29.69 13.93 9.63
N ILE A 80 -29.08 15.06 9.26
CA ILE A 80 -28.06 15.71 10.09
C ILE A 80 -28.74 16.57 11.16
N GLN A 81 -28.72 16.07 12.39
CA GLN A 81 -29.13 16.80 13.58
C GLN A 81 -28.04 17.82 13.98
N PRO A 82 -28.39 19.06 14.39
CA PRO A 82 -29.73 19.60 14.61
C PRO A 82 -30.35 20.31 13.38
N THR A 83 -29.64 20.37 12.25
CA THR A 83 -30.04 21.17 11.08
C THR A 83 -31.25 20.62 10.29
N ASN A 84 -31.69 19.39 10.56
CA ASN A 84 -32.74 18.68 9.82
C ASN A 84 -32.52 18.60 8.30
N ILE A 85 -31.27 18.76 7.86
CA ILE A 85 -30.89 18.59 6.46
C ILE A 85 -30.82 17.09 6.17
N ILE A 86 -31.53 16.66 5.14
CA ILE A 86 -31.43 15.30 4.61
C ILE A 86 -30.29 15.27 3.59
N ARG A 87 -29.30 14.41 3.82
CA ARG A 87 -28.26 14.12 2.83
C ARG A 87 -28.41 12.70 2.33
N GLN A 88 -28.29 12.54 1.01
CA GLN A 88 -28.26 11.23 0.40
C GLN A 88 -26.83 10.70 0.46
N GLN A 89 -26.68 9.47 0.94
CA GLN A 89 -25.40 8.79 1.09
C GLN A 89 -25.40 7.47 0.34
N ILE A 90 -24.24 7.09 -0.19
CA ILE A 90 -23.97 5.75 -0.70
C ILE A 90 -23.01 5.08 0.27
N GLN A 91 -23.40 3.91 0.75
CA GLN A 91 -22.54 3.00 1.48
C GLN A 91 -22.23 1.80 0.60
N SER A 92 -20.94 1.59 0.36
CA SER A 92 -20.42 0.50 -0.47
C SER A 92 -19.45 -0.35 0.33
N ILE A 93 -19.60 -1.67 0.24
CA ILE A 93 -18.67 -2.63 0.85
C ILE A 93 -17.87 -3.28 -0.28
N TYR A 94 -16.55 -3.23 -0.17
CA TYR A 94 -15.62 -3.84 -1.11
C TYR A 94 -14.83 -4.95 -0.44
N ASN A 95 -14.47 -5.95 -1.24
CA ASN A 95 -13.47 -6.96 -0.90
C ASN A 95 -12.22 -6.69 -1.73
N VAL A 96 -11.09 -6.52 -1.06
CA VAL A 96 -9.78 -6.32 -1.67
C VAL A 96 -8.95 -7.58 -1.45
N THR A 97 -8.47 -8.13 -2.56
CA THR A 97 -7.58 -9.29 -2.59
C THR A 97 -6.28 -8.88 -3.26
N VAL A 98 -5.16 -8.99 -2.54
CA VAL A 98 -3.83 -8.76 -3.07
C VAL A 98 -3.05 -10.07 -3.04
N LEU A 99 -2.66 -10.53 -4.22
CA LEU A 99 -1.79 -11.68 -4.42
C LEU A 99 -0.35 -11.19 -4.56
N LEU A 100 0.51 -11.76 -3.73
CA LEU A 100 1.94 -11.51 -3.72
C LEU A 100 2.68 -12.82 -3.92
N LYS A 101 3.69 -12.83 -4.79
CA LYS A 101 4.57 -13.97 -5.00
C LYS A 101 6.01 -13.50 -5.02
N ASN A 102 6.85 -14.16 -4.22
CA ASN A 102 8.29 -13.99 -4.24
C ASN A 102 8.92 -15.06 -5.14
N PHE A 103 9.58 -14.66 -6.23
CA PHE A 103 10.31 -15.59 -7.12
C PHE A 103 11.76 -15.81 -6.69
N LYS A 104 12.26 -15.09 -5.67
CA LYS A 104 13.59 -15.37 -5.12
C LYS A 104 13.58 -16.75 -4.47
N ASN A 105 14.54 -17.58 -4.84
CA ASN A 105 14.64 -18.97 -4.40
C ASN A 105 15.49 -19.16 -3.13
N ASN A 106 16.16 -18.12 -2.64
CA ASN A 106 17.19 -18.23 -1.61
C ASN A 106 16.99 -17.31 -0.41
N ARG A 107 15.98 -16.44 -0.41
CA ARG A 107 15.73 -15.51 0.69
C ARG A 107 14.28 -15.05 0.78
N SER A 108 13.90 -14.68 1.99
CA SER A 108 12.66 -13.96 2.25
C SER A 108 12.80 -12.48 1.93
N ILE A 109 11.65 -11.84 1.70
CA ILE A 109 11.55 -10.39 1.55
C ILE A 109 10.47 -9.85 2.48
N ASN A 110 10.64 -8.61 2.91
CA ASN A 110 9.59 -7.88 3.60
C ASN A 110 8.78 -7.10 2.57
N VAL A 111 7.46 -7.22 2.64
CA VAL A 111 6.51 -6.51 1.79
C VAL A 111 5.70 -5.58 2.65
N GLU A 112 5.61 -4.34 2.17
CA GLU A 112 4.70 -3.33 2.67
C GLU A 112 3.73 -2.97 1.54
N TYR A 113 2.44 -3.18 1.79
CA TYR A 113 1.37 -2.79 0.88
C TYR A 113 0.63 -1.61 1.48
N LYS A 114 0.50 -0.53 0.70
CA LYS A 114 -0.21 0.69 1.09
C LYS A 114 -1.27 1.03 0.05
N GLN A 115 -2.50 1.26 0.51
CA GLN A 115 -3.59 1.74 -0.31
C GLN A 115 -4.27 2.94 0.33
N ILE A 116 -4.50 3.98 -0.47
CA ILE A 116 -5.27 5.15 -0.06
C ILE A 116 -6.65 5.04 -0.68
N ILE A 117 -7.68 5.00 0.17
CA ILE A 117 -9.07 4.86 -0.25
C ILE A 117 -9.79 6.18 -0.05
N GLN A 118 -10.30 6.73 -1.15
CA GLN A 118 -11.09 7.96 -1.10
C GLN A 118 -12.52 7.66 -0.64
N GLY A 119 -12.97 8.39 0.38
CA GLY A 119 -14.32 8.32 0.90
C GLY A 119 -14.56 9.40 1.95
N GLN A 120 -15.82 9.77 2.19
CA GLN A 120 -16.15 10.64 3.32
C GLN A 120 -15.91 9.91 4.65
N SER A 121 -16.31 8.65 4.72
CA SER A 121 -15.95 7.72 5.79
C SER A 121 -15.45 6.43 5.18
N VAL A 122 -14.39 5.87 5.75
CA VAL A 122 -13.79 4.62 5.31
C VAL A 122 -13.54 3.77 6.55
N GLN A 123 -13.94 2.50 6.53
CA GLN A 123 -13.79 1.61 7.67
C GLN A 123 -13.37 0.19 7.25
N LEU A 124 -12.32 -0.32 7.88
CA LEU A 124 -11.91 -1.72 7.80
C LEU A 124 -12.93 -2.57 8.55
N LEU A 125 -13.62 -3.46 7.82
CA LEU A 125 -14.58 -4.39 8.41
C LEU A 125 -13.90 -5.67 8.88
N THR A 126 -13.05 -6.25 8.03
CA THR A 126 -12.33 -7.50 8.32
C THR A 126 -10.99 -7.51 7.60
N SER A 127 -9.96 -8.07 8.21
CA SER A 127 -8.68 -8.40 7.55
C SER A 127 -8.19 -9.77 8.00
N ASN A 128 -7.26 -10.36 7.25
CA ASN A 128 -6.54 -11.57 7.67
C ASN A 128 -5.47 -11.33 8.76
N GLY A 129 -5.55 -10.20 9.48
CA GLY A 129 -4.66 -9.85 10.60
C GLY A 129 -3.34 -9.20 10.20
N VAL A 130 -3.12 -8.92 8.91
CA VAL A 130 -1.87 -8.36 8.38
C VAL A 130 -1.97 -6.85 8.12
N CYS A 131 -3.19 -6.30 8.15
CA CYS A 131 -3.50 -4.93 7.76
C CYS A 131 -3.99 -4.08 8.92
N THR A 132 -3.53 -2.84 8.95
CA THR A 132 -3.99 -1.77 9.84
C THR A 132 -4.58 -0.62 9.02
N GLN A 133 -5.46 0.16 9.64
CA GLN A 133 -6.06 1.33 9.03
C GLN A 133 -5.73 2.58 9.86
N ASP A 134 -5.30 3.64 9.17
CA ASP A 134 -5.18 5.00 9.71
C ASP A 134 -5.92 5.98 8.79
N GLY A 135 -7.12 6.40 9.22
CA GLY A 135 -8.02 7.21 8.39
C GLY A 135 -8.35 6.53 7.06
N THR A 136 -7.94 7.13 5.95
CA THR A 136 -8.13 6.60 4.59
C THR A 136 -7.01 5.68 4.11
N ILE A 137 -5.97 5.47 4.93
CA ILE A 137 -4.77 4.72 4.57
C ILE A 137 -4.86 3.31 5.14
N PHE A 138 -4.70 2.32 4.27
CA PHE A 138 -4.60 0.91 4.61
C PHE A 138 -3.16 0.47 4.42
N GLU A 139 -2.56 -0.06 5.46
CA GLU A 139 -1.17 -0.51 5.44
C GLU A 139 -1.11 -1.97 5.89
N CYS A 140 -0.51 -2.83 5.08
CA CYS A 140 -0.33 -4.24 5.39
C CYS A 140 1.16 -4.61 5.32
N LYS A 141 1.67 -5.28 6.34
CA LYS A 141 3.08 -5.66 6.44
C LYS A 141 3.21 -7.16 6.61
N THR A 142 3.97 -7.80 5.72
CA THR A 142 4.24 -9.24 5.79
C THR A 142 5.65 -9.56 5.34
N THR A 143 6.15 -10.70 5.76
CA THR A 143 7.31 -11.34 5.13
C THR A 143 6.79 -12.38 4.12
N LEU A 144 7.46 -12.49 2.97
CA LEU A 144 7.30 -13.59 2.00
C LEU A 144 8.59 -14.38 2.00
N SER A 145 8.53 -15.67 2.30
CA SER A 145 9.65 -16.60 2.22
C SER A 145 10.09 -16.81 0.76
N ALA A 146 11.22 -17.48 0.57
CA ALA A 146 11.67 -17.86 -0.76
C ALA A 146 10.61 -18.73 -1.45
N ASP A 147 10.29 -18.41 -2.71
CA ASP A 147 9.25 -19.07 -3.50
C ASP A 147 7.85 -19.09 -2.84
N GLU A 148 7.57 -18.22 -1.86
CA GLU A 148 6.26 -18.15 -1.20
C GLU A 148 5.25 -17.34 -2.01
N GLU A 149 4.02 -17.83 -2.05
CA GLU A 149 2.84 -17.10 -2.49
C GLU A 149 1.95 -16.78 -1.28
N LYS A 150 1.46 -15.54 -1.19
CA LYS A 150 0.61 -15.10 -0.09
C LYS A 150 -0.51 -14.20 -0.56
N LEU A 151 -1.66 -14.36 0.08
CA LEU A 151 -2.82 -13.50 -0.11
C LEU A 151 -2.97 -12.54 1.07
N ILE A 152 -3.13 -11.26 0.76
CA ILE A 152 -3.64 -10.25 1.68
C ILE A 152 -5.10 -10.01 1.33
N LEU A 153 -5.97 -10.17 2.33
CA LEU A 153 -7.42 -10.12 2.16
C LEU A 153 -8.00 -9.16 3.18
N TYR A 154 -8.78 -8.19 2.72
CA TYR A 154 -9.54 -7.33 3.60
C TYR A 154 -10.83 -6.81 2.98
N LYS A 155 -11.78 -6.46 3.84
CA LYS A 155 -13.04 -5.84 3.46
C LYS A 155 -13.11 -4.44 4.02
N VAL A 156 -13.56 -3.52 3.19
CA VAL A 156 -13.66 -2.11 3.52
C VAL A 156 -15.05 -1.60 3.21
N GLU A 157 -15.58 -0.79 4.11
CA GLU A 157 -16.78 0.00 3.91
C GLU A 157 -16.39 1.43 3.55
N ILE A 158 -17.06 1.99 2.55
CA ILE A 158 -16.89 3.37 2.10
C ILE A 158 -18.24 4.04 2.10
N ILE A 159 -18.35 5.19 2.77
CA ILE A 159 -19.52 6.07 2.75
C ILE A 159 -19.15 7.34 1.98
N ASN A 160 -20.00 7.72 1.02
CA ASN A 160 -19.88 8.93 0.23
C ASN A 160 -21.18 9.72 0.24
N LEU A 161 -21.08 11.06 0.17
CA LEU A 161 -22.21 11.93 -0.14
C LEU A 161 -22.53 11.85 -1.63
N ILE A 162 -23.81 11.93 -1.95
CA ILE A 162 -24.31 12.20 -3.31
C ILE A 162 -24.58 13.70 -3.44
#